data_AF-A0AAX1IGF5-F1
#
_entry.id   AF-A0AAX1IGF5-F1
#
_cell.length_a   1.000
_cell.length_b   1.000
_cell.length_c   1.000
_cell.angle_alpha   90.00
_cell.angle_beta   90.00
_cell.angle_gamma   90.00
#
_symmetry.space_group_name_H-M   'P 1'
#
loop_
_entity.id
_entity.type
_entity.pdbx_description
1 polymer ?
#
loop_
_entity_poly.entity_id
_entity_poly.type
_entity_poly.pdbx_seq_one_letter_code
_entity_poly.pdbx_strand_id
1 'polypeptide(L)'
;MLELDRHLSQSLEQARHTPLNVQRYGRSWVWVLSSDAWADAARWAALDSSAHPLAALRKALDLRLWPWPDAAMSALPLGAADARLLQRAALLVIVRDLNSAQRVYDDLRYHQAYRMFIGLDHGTAWSPTQCVRLLQACVHPLLRECIDQTLASVPPHLLEAARVPAARAPAQATAQRIAGGCLSY
;
A
#
# COMPACT_ATOMS: atom_id res chain seq x y z
N MET A 1 -20.91 8.01 -27.65
CA MET A 1 -21.65 6.76 -27.38
C MET A 1 -21.49 5.76 -28.52
N LEU A 2 -21.55 6.20 -29.78
CA LEU A 2 -21.34 5.37 -30.98
C LEU A 2 -19.97 4.66 -31.09
N GLU A 3 -18.90 5.20 -30.51
CA GLU A 3 -17.57 4.58 -30.58
C GLU A 3 -17.39 3.39 -29.63
N LEU A 4 -18.01 3.42 -28.45
CA LEU A 4 -17.98 2.29 -27.51
C LEU A 4 -18.75 1.09 -28.05
N ASP A 5 -19.85 1.37 -28.75
CA ASP A 5 -20.71 0.35 -29.36
C ASP A 5 -20.03 -0.29 -30.58
N ARG A 6 -19.26 0.49 -31.36
CA ARG A 6 -18.51 0.00 -32.53
C ARG A 6 -17.26 -0.81 -32.17
N HIS A 7 -16.64 -0.55 -31.02
CA HIS A 7 -15.38 -1.19 -30.61
C HIS A 7 -15.48 -1.93 -29.27
N LEU A 8 -16.69 -2.29 -28.85
CA LEU A 8 -16.97 -2.86 -27.53
C LEU A 8 -16.06 -4.05 -27.20
N SER A 9 -15.92 -5.00 -28.12
CA SER A 9 -15.08 -6.18 -27.93
C SER A 9 -13.61 -5.83 -27.73
N GLN A 10 -13.10 -4.83 -28.47
CA GLN A 10 -11.71 -4.38 -28.35
C GLN A 10 -11.49 -3.58 -27.07
N SER A 11 -12.44 -2.73 -26.69
CA SER A 11 -12.42 -1.98 -25.43
C SER A 11 -12.53 -2.91 -24.21
N LEU A 12 -13.35 -3.97 -24.29
CA LEU A 12 -13.43 -4.98 -23.23
C LEU A 12 -12.14 -5.79 -23.14
N GLU A 13 -11.55 -6.21 -24.26
CA GLU A 13 -10.27 -6.91 -24.26
C GLU A 13 -9.15 -6.05 -23.67
N GLN A 14 -9.12 -4.76 -23.99
CA GLN A 14 -8.20 -3.81 -23.36
C GLN A 14 -8.46 -3.68 -21.85
N ALA A 15 -9.73 -3.63 -21.43
CA ALA A 15 -10.12 -3.55 -20.02
C ALA A 15 -9.73 -4.78 -19.19
N ARG A 16 -9.48 -5.94 -19.83
CA ARG A 16 -8.96 -7.14 -19.15
C ARG A 16 -7.56 -6.93 -18.58
N HIS A 17 -6.76 -6.10 -19.25
CA HIS A 17 -5.37 -5.85 -18.89
C HIS A 17 -5.14 -4.49 -18.23
N THR A 18 -5.99 -3.50 -18.50
CA THR A 18 -5.82 -2.15 -17.94
C THR A 18 -7.19 -1.48 -17.73
N PRO A 19 -7.48 -0.90 -16.55
CA PRO A 19 -8.75 -0.21 -16.30
C PRO A 19 -9.03 0.88 -17.32
N LEU A 20 -10.28 0.94 -17.79
CA LEU A 20 -10.73 1.83 -18.85
C LEU A 20 -11.75 2.82 -18.30
N ASN A 21 -11.45 4.13 -18.39
CA ASN A 21 -12.38 5.19 -18.02
C ASN A 21 -13.25 5.55 -19.23
N VAL A 22 -14.55 5.33 -19.10
CA VAL A 22 -15.54 5.78 -20.09
C VAL A 22 -16.07 7.14 -19.65
N GLN A 23 -15.84 8.14 -20.49
CA GLN A 23 -16.31 9.50 -20.26
C GLN A 23 -17.60 9.80 -21.04
N ARG A 24 -18.47 10.61 -20.46
CA ARG A 24 -19.65 11.18 -21.12
C ARG A 24 -19.63 12.70 -20.95
N TYR A 25 -19.65 13.42 -22.07
CA TYR A 25 -19.54 14.90 -22.10
C TYR A 25 -18.30 15.43 -21.34
N GLY A 26 -17.15 14.77 -21.52
CA GLY A 26 -15.89 15.15 -20.87
C GLY A 26 -15.82 14.87 -19.36
N ARG A 27 -16.81 14.16 -18.80
CA ARG A 27 -16.84 13.76 -17.38
C ARG A 27 -16.78 12.24 -17.27
N SER A 28 -16.03 11.74 -16.28
CA SER A 28 -15.98 10.30 -15.97
C SER A 28 -17.38 9.76 -15.69
N TRP A 29 -17.79 8.72 -16.41
CA TRP A 29 -19.12 8.13 -16.29
C TRP A 29 -19.09 6.71 -15.71
N VAL A 30 -18.26 5.83 -16.26
CA VAL A 30 -18.10 4.46 -15.76
C VAL A 30 -16.66 3.98 -15.95
N TRP A 31 -16.19 3.14 -15.04
CA TRP A 31 -14.92 2.42 -15.17
C TRP A 31 -15.18 0.96 -15.53
N VAL A 32 -14.46 0.44 -16.51
CA VAL A 32 -14.46 -0.97 -16.88
C VAL A 32 -13.11 -1.55 -16.49
N LEU A 33 -13.12 -2.66 -15.76
CA LEU A 33 -11.92 -3.35 -15.31
C LEU A 33 -12.17 -4.86 -15.27
N SER A 34 -11.10 -5.64 -15.31
CA SER A 34 -11.19 -7.09 -15.18
C SER A 34 -11.76 -7.49 -13.80
N SER A 35 -12.37 -8.67 -13.74
CA SER A 35 -12.87 -9.22 -12.47
C SER A 35 -11.74 -9.36 -11.43
N ASP A 36 -10.52 -9.67 -11.86
CA ASP A 36 -9.36 -9.78 -10.97
C ASP A 36 -8.94 -8.40 -10.44
N ALA A 37 -8.90 -7.39 -11.31
CA ALA A 37 -8.61 -6.01 -10.91
C ALA A 37 -9.70 -5.47 -9.96
N TRP A 38 -10.97 -5.81 -10.20
CA TRP A 38 -12.07 -5.47 -9.31
C TRP A 38 -11.96 -6.21 -7.98
N ALA A 39 -11.72 -7.51 -8.01
CA ALA A 39 -11.55 -8.32 -6.81
C ALA A 39 -10.38 -7.81 -5.97
N ASP A 40 -9.25 -7.46 -6.58
CA ASP A 40 -8.13 -6.86 -5.86
C ASP A 40 -8.50 -5.50 -5.26
N ALA A 41 -9.07 -4.57 -6.04
CA ALA A 41 -9.47 -3.27 -5.53
C ALA A 41 -10.53 -3.36 -4.41
N ALA A 42 -11.53 -4.23 -4.58
CA ALA A 42 -12.58 -4.47 -3.60
C ALA A 42 -12.08 -5.18 -2.35
N ARG A 43 -11.16 -6.14 -2.48
CA ARG A 43 -10.48 -6.80 -1.34
C ARG A 43 -9.74 -5.78 -0.48
N TRP A 44 -9.06 -4.82 -1.10
CA TRP A 44 -8.36 -3.78 -0.35
C TRP A 44 -9.31 -2.78 0.31
N ALA A 45 -10.37 -2.36 -0.40
CA ALA A 45 -11.35 -1.42 0.12
C ALA A 45 -12.19 -1.99 1.29
N ALA A 46 -12.41 -3.31 1.32
CA ALA A 46 -13.18 -3.97 2.38
C ALA A 46 -12.38 -4.26 3.67
N LEU A 47 -11.04 -4.17 3.63
CA LEU A 47 -10.20 -4.43 4.79
C LEU A 47 -10.07 -3.17 5.66
N ASP A 48 -10.89 -3.08 6.71
CA ASP A 48 -10.75 -2.03 7.72
C ASP A 48 -9.45 -2.23 8.53
N SER A 49 -8.45 -1.42 8.20
CA SER A 49 -7.17 -1.37 8.90
C SER A 49 -7.11 -0.28 9.97
N SER A 50 -8.23 0.43 10.22
CA SER A 50 -8.27 1.53 11.18
C SER A 50 -8.06 1.08 12.63
N ALA A 51 -8.49 -0.15 12.96
CA ALA A 51 -8.26 -0.78 14.26
C ALA A 51 -6.88 -1.41 14.41
N HIS A 52 -6.06 -1.47 13.34
CA HIS A 52 -4.74 -2.07 13.40
C HIS A 52 -3.77 -1.20 14.23
N PRO A 53 -2.88 -1.77 15.06
CA PRO A 53 -1.92 -0.98 15.86
C PRO A 53 -1.05 -0.02 15.04
N LEU A 54 -0.69 -0.42 13.80
CA LEU A 54 0.01 0.46 12.85
C LEU A 54 -0.78 1.74 12.50
N ALA A 55 -2.11 1.72 12.53
CA ALA A 55 -2.91 2.93 12.26
C ALA A 55 -2.77 3.96 13.39
N ALA A 56 -2.81 3.50 14.63
CA ALA A 56 -2.57 4.35 15.81
C ALA A 56 -1.13 4.88 15.82
N LEU A 57 -0.16 4.01 15.52
CA LEU A 57 1.24 4.39 15.41
C LEU A 57 1.46 5.43 14.29
N ARG A 58 0.87 5.23 13.10
CA ARG A 58 0.95 6.18 11.99
C ARG A 58 0.47 7.56 12.40
N LYS A 59 -0.71 7.65 13.05
CA LYS A 59 -1.25 8.94 13.52
C LYS A 59 -0.30 9.64 14.50
N ALA A 60 0.28 8.89 15.44
CA ALA A 60 1.24 9.44 16.40
C ALA A 60 2.55 9.89 15.74
N LEU A 61 3.04 9.13 14.74
CA LEU A 61 4.22 9.47 13.95
C LEU A 61 3.98 10.69 13.07
N ASP A 62 2.87 10.76 12.35
CA ASP A 62 2.59 11.83 11.38
C ASP A 62 2.57 13.23 12.02
N LEU A 63 2.21 13.33 13.31
CA LEU A 63 2.24 14.57 14.11
C LEU A 63 3.67 15.00 14.51
N ARG A 64 4.62 14.06 14.52
CA ARG A 64 6.01 14.27 14.98
C ARG A 64 7.02 14.11 13.85
N LEU A 65 6.59 13.62 12.69
CA LEU A 65 7.41 13.34 11.54
C LEU A 65 7.70 14.65 10.80
N TRP A 66 8.80 15.27 11.18
CA TRP A 66 9.42 16.35 10.44
C TRP A 66 10.20 15.80 9.25
N PRO A 67 10.40 16.59 8.18
CA PRO A 67 11.33 16.23 7.11
C PRO A 67 12.70 15.91 7.70
N TRP A 68 13.27 14.75 7.34
CA TRP A 68 14.64 14.40 7.74
C TRP A 68 15.65 15.25 6.96
N PRO A 69 16.88 15.42 7.48
CA PRO A 69 17.92 16.18 6.79
C PRO A 69 18.18 15.63 5.38
N ASP A 70 18.52 16.51 4.44
CA ASP A 70 18.76 16.13 3.03
C ASP A 70 19.82 15.02 2.90
N ALA A 71 20.86 15.03 3.74
CA ALA A 71 21.89 13.99 3.78
C ALA A 71 21.37 12.60 4.18
N ALA A 72 20.32 12.55 5.01
CA ALA A 72 19.64 11.29 5.33
C ALA A 72 18.65 10.92 4.21
N MET A 73 17.92 11.90 3.69
CA MET A 73 16.96 11.70 2.60
C MET A 73 17.63 11.23 1.31
N SER A 74 18.87 11.65 1.01
CA SER A 74 19.62 11.21 -0.16
C SER A 74 19.98 9.72 -0.14
N ALA A 75 19.97 9.09 1.03
CA ALA A 75 20.19 7.65 1.16
C ALA A 75 18.95 6.84 0.75
N LEU A 76 17.75 7.42 0.84
CA LEU A 76 16.51 6.75 0.44
C LEU A 76 16.39 6.68 -1.09
N PRO A 77 15.73 5.65 -1.64
CA PRO A 77 15.47 5.55 -3.07
C PRO A 77 14.48 6.62 -3.52
N LEU A 78 14.99 7.82 -3.79
CA LEU A 78 14.27 8.94 -4.38
C LEU A 78 13.98 8.62 -5.86
N GLY A 79 12.98 7.76 -6.10
CA GLY A 79 12.19 7.84 -7.33
C GLY A 79 11.21 9.01 -7.25
N ALA A 80 10.19 9.04 -8.10
CA ALA A 80 9.08 10.01 -8.05
C ALA A 80 8.13 9.83 -6.82
N ALA A 81 8.60 9.17 -5.76
CA ALA A 81 7.80 8.87 -4.58
C ALA A 81 7.86 10.04 -3.57
N ASP A 82 6.73 10.29 -2.91
CA ASP A 82 6.60 11.29 -1.84
C ASP A 82 7.62 11.02 -0.72
N ALA A 83 8.37 12.05 -0.30
CA ALA A 83 9.33 11.99 0.79
C ALA A 83 8.71 11.42 2.07
N ARG A 84 7.46 11.79 2.38
CA ARG A 84 6.76 11.32 3.58
C ARG A 84 6.45 9.83 3.49
N LEU A 85 6.15 9.32 2.29
CA LEU A 85 5.95 7.89 2.04
C LEU A 85 7.27 7.13 2.27
N LEU A 86 8.39 7.65 1.79
CA LEU A 86 9.72 7.04 1.99
C LEU A 86 10.13 7.01 3.47
N GLN A 87 9.91 8.09 4.21
CA GLN A 87 10.17 8.14 5.66
C GLN A 87 9.34 7.08 6.41
N ARG A 88 8.03 6.99 6.12
CA ARG A 88 7.16 5.96 6.72
C ARG A 88 7.59 4.55 6.34
N ALA A 89 8.03 4.34 5.10
CA ALA A 89 8.53 3.03 4.68
C ALA A 89 9.79 2.60 5.45
N ALA A 90 10.73 3.53 5.69
CA ALA A 90 11.90 3.27 6.52
C ALA A 90 11.53 2.97 7.98
N LEU A 91 10.58 3.72 8.55
CA LEU A 91 10.05 3.46 9.88
C LEU A 91 9.40 2.07 9.98
N LEU A 92 8.63 1.67 8.96
CA LEU A 92 7.97 0.36 8.90
C LEU A 92 8.99 -0.79 8.93
N VAL A 93 10.07 -0.68 8.14
CA VAL A 93 11.14 -1.69 8.08
C VAL A 93 11.71 -1.95 9.47
N ILE A 94 11.99 -0.90 10.25
CA ILE A 94 12.54 -1.03 11.60
C ILE A 94 11.49 -1.50 12.61
N VAL A 95 10.27 -0.97 12.56
CA VAL A 95 9.20 -1.36 13.49
C VAL A 95 8.77 -2.81 13.32
N ARG A 96 8.81 -3.35 12.09
CA ARG A 96 8.37 -4.71 11.75
C ARG A 96 9.51 -5.70 11.54
N ASP A 97 10.74 -5.26 11.79
CA ASP A 97 11.96 -6.04 11.62
C ASP A 97 12.01 -6.75 10.26
N LEU A 98 11.79 -5.99 9.19
CA LEU A 98 11.81 -6.50 7.82
C LEU A 98 13.27 -6.62 7.37
N ASN A 99 13.79 -7.85 7.34
CA ASN A 99 15.21 -8.13 7.12
C ASN A 99 15.56 -8.63 5.71
N SER A 100 14.58 -8.79 4.81
CA SER A 100 14.82 -9.24 3.44
C SER A 100 13.99 -8.47 2.42
N ALA A 101 14.59 -8.19 1.25
CA ALA A 101 13.93 -7.39 0.21
C ALA A 101 12.68 -8.10 -0.32
N GLN A 102 12.73 -9.42 -0.40
CA GLN A 102 11.59 -10.25 -0.79
C GLN A 102 10.44 -10.09 0.20
N ARG A 103 10.73 -10.13 1.52
CA ARG A 103 9.70 -9.92 2.54
C ARG A 103 9.12 -8.52 2.49
N VAL A 104 9.94 -7.48 2.30
CA VAL A 104 9.43 -6.11 2.10
C VAL A 104 8.51 -6.04 0.88
N TYR A 105 8.92 -6.62 -0.25
CA TYR A 105 8.13 -6.64 -1.47
C TYR A 105 6.79 -7.36 -1.28
N ASP A 106 6.81 -8.58 -0.75
CA ASP A 106 5.62 -9.39 -0.50
C ASP A 106 4.71 -8.72 0.53
N ASP A 107 5.28 -8.18 1.62
CA ASP A 107 4.50 -7.54 2.66
C ASP A 107 3.84 -6.24 2.16
N LEU A 108 4.54 -5.40 1.40
CA LEU A 108 3.93 -4.20 0.80
C LEU A 108 2.90 -4.55 -0.28
N ARG A 109 3.03 -5.71 -0.94
CA ARG A 109 2.07 -6.18 -1.94
C ARG A 109 0.81 -6.77 -1.29
N TYR A 110 0.96 -7.52 -0.20
CA TYR A 110 -0.11 -8.36 0.35
C TYR A 110 -0.63 -7.94 1.73
N HIS A 111 0.06 -7.07 2.47
CA HIS A 111 -0.39 -6.61 3.79
C HIS A 111 -1.01 -5.21 3.75
N GLN A 112 -2.35 -5.15 3.84
CA GLN A 112 -3.08 -3.87 3.80
C GLN A 112 -2.65 -2.91 4.90
N ALA A 113 -2.40 -3.40 6.11
CA ALA A 113 -1.97 -2.56 7.22
C ALA A 113 -0.63 -1.87 6.95
N TYR A 114 0.26 -2.50 6.17
CA TYR A 114 1.57 -1.93 5.84
C TYR A 114 1.42 -0.89 4.73
N ARG A 115 0.60 -1.18 3.71
CA ARG A 115 0.21 -0.23 2.66
C ARG A 115 -0.44 1.01 3.24
N MET A 116 -1.41 0.82 4.14
CA MET A 116 -2.03 1.90 4.90
C MET A 116 -1.00 2.63 5.75
N PHE A 117 -0.09 1.95 6.45
CA PHE A 117 0.92 2.63 7.26
C PHE A 117 1.80 3.59 6.44
N ILE A 118 2.29 3.14 5.29
CA ILE A 118 3.16 3.99 4.44
C ILE A 118 2.39 5.02 3.61
N GLY A 119 1.09 4.77 3.36
CA GLY A 119 0.25 5.59 2.48
C GLY A 119 0.39 5.21 1.00
N LEU A 120 0.50 3.91 0.70
CA LEU A 120 0.58 3.39 -0.66
C LEU A 120 -0.82 3.15 -1.23
N ASP A 121 -1.16 3.82 -2.33
CA ASP A 121 -2.48 3.72 -2.96
C ASP A 121 -2.78 2.32 -3.51
N HIS A 122 -4.06 1.98 -3.64
CA HIS A 122 -4.55 0.71 -4.17
C HIS A 122 -4.27 0.63 -5.69
N GLY A 123 -3.05 0.24 -6.06
CA GLY A 123 -2.61 0.16 -7.45
C GLY A 123 -1.12 0.45 -7.62
N THR A 124 -0.52 1.19 -6.69
CA THR A 124 0.93 1.37 -6.67
C THR A 124 1.59 0.10 -6.14
N ALA A 125 2.54 -0.43 -6.90
CA ALA A 125 3.39 -1.54 -6.50
C ALA A 125 4.85 -1.07 -6.54
N TRP A 126 5.58 -1.31 -5.45
CA TRP A 126 7.01 -1.10 -5.43
C TRP A 126 7.71 -2.22 -6.19
N SER A 127 8.76 -1.89 -6.94
CA SER A 127 9.58 -2.91 -7.58
C SER A 127 10.49 -3.61 -6.57
N PRO A 128 10.94 -4.85 -6.84
CA PRO A 128 11.94 -5.52 -6.01
C PRO A 128 13.21 -4.67 -5.79
N THR A 129 13.64 -3.95 -6.83
CA THR A 129 14.80 -3.03 -6.76
C THR A 129 14.59 -1.89 -5.77
N GLN A 130 13.38 -1.30 -5.71
CA GLN A 130 13.06 -0.27 -4.72
C GLN A 130 13.12 -0.83 -3.30
N CYS A 131 12.64 -2.06 -3.09
CA CYS A 131 12.67 -2.72 -1.79
C CYS A 131 14.11 -3.01 -1.33
N VAL A 132 14.99 -3.46 -2.24
CA VAL A 132 16.42 -3.64 -1.95
C VAL A 132 17.06 -2.32 -1.54
N ARG A 133 16.83 -1.24 -2.29
CA ARG A 133 17.41 0.08 -1.98
C ARG A 133 16.89 0.63 -0.65
N LEU A 134 15.61 0.43 -0.32
CA LEU A 134 15.07 0.82 0.98
C LEU A 134 15.82 0.12 2.12
N LEU A 135 16.04 -1.19 2.03
CA LEU A 135 16.76 -1.93 3.06
C LEU A 135 18.20 -1.47 3.20
N GLN A 136 18.90 -1.27 2.09
CA GLN A 136 20.26 -0.73 2.10
C GLN A 136 20.32 0.66 2.75
N ALA A 137 19.35 1.52 2.43
CA ALA A 137 19.24 2.84 3.03
C ALA A 137 19.05 2.78 4.55
N CYS A 138 18.22 1.84 5.05
CA CYS A 138 17.95 1.67 6.49
C CYS A 138 19.17 1.27 7.33
N VAL A 139 20.26 0.81 6.68
CA VAL A 139 21.55 0.53 7.33
C VAL A 139 22.44 1.77 7.39
N HIS A 140 22.14 2.82 6.62
CA HIS A 140 22.93 4.05 6.61
C HIS A 140 22.85 4.76 7.98
N PRO A 141 23.98 5.13 8.60
CA PRO A 141 24.02 5.60 9.98
C PRO A 141 23.19 6.87 10.21
N LEU A 142 23.27 7.84 9.30
CA LEU A 142 22.47 9.08 9.40
C LEU A 142 20.97 8.80 9.32
N LEU A 143 20.57 7.85 8.46
CA LEU A 143 19.16 7.50 8.34
C LEU A 143 18.70 6.74 9.59
N ARG A 144 19.55 5.86 10.10
CA ARG A 144 19.27 5.09 11.31
C ARG A 144 19.07 5.99 12.52
N GLU A 145 19.93 7.00 12.68
CA GLU A 145 19.77 8.00 13.73
C GLU A 145 18.45 8.77 13.61
N CYS A 146 18.08 9.21 12.40
CA CYS A 146 16.80 9.88 12.16
C CYS A 146 15.60 8.98 12.49
N ILE A 147 15.66 7.70 12.12
CA ILE A 147 14.64 6.70 12.45
C ILE A 147 14.55 6.54 13.97
N ASP A 148 15.66 6.31 14.65
CA ASP A 148 15.69 6.04 16.08
C ASP A 148 15.20 7.26 16.89
N GLN A 149 15.60 8.48 16.51
CA GLN A 149 15.08 9.73 17.09
C GLN A 149 13.57 9.87 16.87
N THR A 150 13.09 9.58 15.66
CA THR A 150 11.67 9.65 15.33
C THR A 150 10.87 8.64 16.15
N LEU A 151 11.34 7.40 16.26
CA LEU A 151 10.69 6.35 17.05
C LEU A 151 10.72 6.70 18.56
N ALA A 152 11.82 7.24 19.07
CA ALA A 152 11.93 7.66 20.47
C ALA A 152 10.93 8.77 20.85
N SER A 153 10.46 9.55 19.89
CA SER A 153 9.46 10.60 20.12
C SER A 153 8.02 10.09 20.34
N VAL A 154 7.76 8.80 20.04
CA VAL A 154 6.44 8.19 20.10
C VAL A 154 6.24 7.43 21.42
N PRO A 155 5.01 7.42 21.99
CA PRO A 155 4.72 6.62 23.17
C PRO A 155 5.11 5.12 23.00
N PRO A 156 5.88 4.53 23.94
CA PRO A 156 6.40 3.17 23.82
C PRO A 156 5.33 2.10 23.60
N HIS A 157 4.17 2.23 24.27
CA HIS A 157 3.07 1.28 24.15
C HIS A 157 2.52 1.17 22.72
N LEU A 158 2.59 2.25 21.92
CA LEU A 158 2.18 2.20 20.50
C LEU A 158 3.20 1.45 19.65
N LEU A 159 4.48 1.59 19.95
CA LEU A 159 5.55 0.85 19.26
C LEU A 159 5.50 -0.63 19.59
N GLU A 160 5.28 -0.98 20.86
CA GLU A 160 5.13 -2.36 21.30
C GLU A 160 3.93 -3.03 20.63
N ALA A 161 2.76 -2.38 20.67
CA ALA A 161 1.56 -2.88 19.99
C ALA A 161 1.76 -3.06 18.48
N ALA A 162 2.54 -2.17 17.85
CA ALA A 162 2.85 -2.25 16.41
C ALA A 162 3.94 -3.29 16.06
N ARG A 163 4.80 -3.67 17.01
CA ARG A 163 5.84 -4.71 16.82
C ARG A 163 5.28 -6.12 16.87
N VAL A 164 4.23 -6.35 17.66
CA VAL A 164 3.56 -7.65 17.73
C VAL A 164 3.08 -8.02 16.31
N PRO A 165 3.56 -9.14 15.73
CA PRO A 165 2.96 -9.66 14.51
C PRO A 165 1.48 -9.82 14.79
N ALA A 166 0.60 -9.21 13.98
CA ALA A 166 -0.82 -9.47 14.13
C ALA A 166 -0.99 -10.99 14.14
N ALA A 167 -1.35 -11.55 15.31
CA ALA A 167 -1.69 -12.94 15.41
C ALA A 167 -2.68 -13.17 14.28
N ARG A 168 -2.43 -14.14 13.39
CA ARG A 168 -3.31 -14.46 12.27
C ARG A 168 -4.73 -14.41 12.82
N ALA A 169 -5.47 -13.34 12.53
CA ALA A 169 -6.86 -13.29 12.91
C ALA A 169 -7.46 -14.55 12.28
N PRO A 170 -8.16 -15.41 13.05
CA PRO A 170 -8.85 -16.52 12.43
C PRO A 170 -9.67 -15.88 11.32
N ALA A 171 -9.45 -16.34 10.09
CA ALA A 171 -10.13 -15.81 8.93
C ALA A 171 -11.61 -15.82 9.28
N GLN A 172 -12.16 -14.66 9.63
CA GLN A 172 -13.58 -14.49 9.74
C GLN A 172 -14.02 -14.59 8.29
N ALA A 173 -14.36 -15.81 7.92
CA ALA A 173 -15.08 -16.19 6.74
C ALA A 173 -16.42 -15.46 6.81
N THR A 174 -16.39 -14.16 6.54
CA THR A 174 -17.55 -13.47 6.05
C THR A 174 -17.64 -13.94 4.61
N ALA A 175 -18.24 -15.12 4.45
CA ALA A 175 -18.73 -15.61 3.19
C ALA A 175 -19.75 -14.58 2.69
N GLN A 176 -19.27 -13.53 2.04
CA GLN A 176 -20.09 -12.81 1.08
C GLN A 176 -20.35 -13.82 -0.02
N ARG A 177 -21.51 -14.49 0.09
CA ARG A 177 -22.11 -15.30 -0.96
C ARG A 177 -22.16 -14.43 -2.21
N ILE A 178 -21.16 -14.57 -3.07
CA ILE A 178 -21.33 -14.22 -4.47
C ILE A 178 -22.28 -15.29 -4.99
N ALA A 179 -23.58 -14.95 -5.01
CA ALA A 179 -24.59 -15.73 -5.71
C ALA A 179 -24.29 -15.62 -7.22
N GLY A 180 -23.38 -16.46 -7.69
CA GLY A 180 -23.16 -16.69 -9.11
C GLY A 180 -24.33 -17.48 -9.66
N GLY A 181 -25.37 -16.77 -10.11
CA GLY A 181 -26.39 -17.35 -10.98
C GLY A 181 -25.77 -17.60 -12.35
N CYS A 182 -25.59 -18.87 -12.70
CA CYS A 182 -25.32 -19.27 -14.08
C CYS A 182 -26.49 -18.81 -14.96
N LEU A 183 -26.21 -18.01 -15.99
CA LEU A 183 -27.12 -17.84 -17.11
C LEU A 183 -26.58 -18.69 -18.25
N SER A 184 -27.21 -19.85 -18.43
CA SER A 184 -27.19 -20.60 -19.68
C SER A 184 -28.13 -19.91 -20.66
N TYR A 185 -27.61 -19.52 -21.82
CA TYR A 185 -28.27 -19.61 -23.13
C TYR A 185 -27.19 -19.66 -24.21
#